data_AF-A0A5C5G5V2-F1
#
_entry.id   AF-A0A5C5G5V2-F1
#
_cell.length_a   1.000
_cell.length_b   1.000
_cell.length_c   1.000
_cell.angle_alpha   90.00
_cell.angle_beta   90.00
_cell.angle_gamma   90.00
#
_symmetry.space_group_name_H-M   'P 1'
#
loop_
_entity.id
_entity.type
_entity.pdbx_description
1 polymer ?
#
loop_
_entity_poly.entity_id
_entity_poly.type
_entity_poly.pdbx_seq_one_letter_code
_entity_poly.pdbx_strand_id
1 'polypeptide(L)'
;MDDVESNAYLAYGITVTTESLLYATEAWPRLQGAFAFFDLVLLRRRNGTLAAQVSSSRATSAVQSVPTEVWDLVQHKLVDQELREAEITHVDSLRCEDCRVDRFDPFEMWSTFPGWGCTACYDELVSFAGFSDKTREQALRTLLRRFRLALPTTTSIRSTSDLEPWPLQACADPETATMLSLPSPVGSSDDVFGVHAGCGGDVRPDAQAVVDVDISVPEGATQRFHRLVSDLHLQLVDVADGLIAHEGSKQAERGSETRRKERKFEEVPLAQLKPRWKLINIAQTTW
;
A
#
# COMPACT_ATOMS: atom_id res chain seq x y z
N MET A 1 -13.54 15.87 25.77
CA MET A 1 -14.43 14.71 26.01
C MET A 1 -13.95 13.75 24.96
N ASP A 2 -13.06 12.89 25.40
CA ASP A 2 -12.04 12.33 24.53
C ASP A 2 -12.64 11.03 24.01
N ASP A 3 -13.10 11.07 22.76
CA ASP A 3 -13.68 9.91 22.10
C ASP A 3 -12.52 8.99 21.69
N VAL A 4 -12.17 8.07 22.57
CA VAL A 4 -11.25 6.97 22.24
C VAL A 4 -12.05 5.94 21.43
N GLU A 5 -11.61 5.69 20.21
CA GLU A 5 -12.18 4.67 19.34
C GLU A 5 -11.19 3.50 19.19
N SER A 6 -11.68 2.28 19.44
CA SER A 6 -10.93 1.05 19.16
C SER A 6 -11.50 0.41 17.91
N ASN A 7 -10.66 0.30 16.88
CA ASN A 7 -11.04 -0.19 15.56
C ASN A 7 -10.26 -1.48 15.26
N ALA A 8 -10.98 -2.60 15.18
CA ALA A 8 -10.41 -3.90 14.88
C ALA A 8 -10.76 -4.35 13.46
N TYR A 9 -9.77 -4.63 12.63
CA TYR A 9 -9.93 -5.04 11.24
C TYR A 9 -9.50 -6.49 11.03
N LEU A 10 -10.39 -7.33 10.49
CA LEU A 10 -10.03 -8.68 10.06
C LEU A 10 -10.07 -8.78 8.54
N ALA A 11 -8.91 -9.01 7.91
CA ALA A 11 -8.82 -9.01 6.46
C ALA A 11 -7.83 -10.05 5.92
N TYR A 12 -8.12 -10.58 4.73
CA TYR A 12 -7.19 -11.40 3.97
C TYR A 12 -6.37 -10.51 3.03
N GLY A 13 -5.06 -10.48 3.22
CA GLY A 13 -4.24 -9.45 2.57
C GLY A 13 -2.74 -9.64 2.66
N ILE A 14 -2.04 -8.63 2.13
CA ILE A 14 -0.59 -8.45 2.20
C ILE A 14 -0.27 -7.11 2.86
N THR A 15 0.99 -6.93 3.24
CA THR A 15 1.53 -5.67 3.71
C THR A 15 2.62 -5.20 2.74
N VAL A 16 2.59 -3.93 2.39
CA VAL A 16 3.57 -3.25 1.53
C VAL A 16 4.10 -2.01 2.25
N THR A 17 5.26 -1.50 1.90
CA THR A 17 5.69 -0.19 2.42
C THR A 17 4.69 0.88 1.99
N THR A 18 4.34 1.79 2.90
CA THR A 18 3.45 2.92 2.58
C THR A 18 4.05 3.79 1.49
N GLU A 19 5.38 3.94 1.51
CA GLU A 19 6.17 4.67 0.53
C GLU A 19 5.96 4.15 -0.90
N SER A 20 6.23 2.86 -1.16
CA SER A 20 6.06 2.29 -2.50
C SER A 20 4.61 2.39 -2.99
N LEU A 21 3.64 2.29 -2.08
CA LEU A 21 2.23 2.46 -2.38
C LEU A 21 1.85 3.91 -2.69
N LEU A 22 2.47 4.89 -2.03
CA LEU A 22 2.28 6.31 -2.31
C LEU A 22 2.73 6.65 -3.72
N TYR A 23 3.93 6.22 -4.12
CA TYR A 23 4.46 6.48 -5.46
C TYR A 23 3.60 5.82 -6.53
N ALA A 24 3.18 4.57 -6.29
CA ALA A 24 2.25 3.89 -7.17
C ALA A 24 0.91 4.64 -7.31
N THR A 25 0.40 5.21 -6.21
CA THR A 25 -0.84 6.00 -6.21
C THR A 25 -0.71 7.29 -7.00
N GLU A 26 0.40 8.01 -6.82
CA GLU A 26 0.68 9.26 -7.53
C GLU A 26 0.97 9.03 -9.03
N ALA A 27 1.65 7.94 -9.38
CA ALA A 27 1.93 7.57 -10.76
C ALA A 27 0.71 7.00 -11.51
N TRP A 28 -0.30 6.48 -10.79
CA TRP A 28 -1.44 5.77 -11.37
C TRP A 28 -2.17 6.51 -12.50
N PRO A 29 -2.48 7.81 -12.39
CA PRO A 29 -3.19 8.53 -13.44
C PRO A 29 -2.46 8.51 -14.79
N ARG A 30 -1.12 8.49 -14.77
CA ARG A 30 -0.26 8.42 -15.96
C ARG A 30 -0.15 6.97 -16.48
N LEU A 31 -0.11 6.00 -15.57
CA LEU A 31 0.03 4.57 -15.91
C LEU A 31 -1.25 3.90 -16.41
N GLN A 32 -2.43 4.35 -15.98
CA GLN A 32 -3.70 3.67 -16.28
C GLN A 32 -3.95 3.50 -17.79
N GLY A 33 -3.69 4.56 -18.57
CA GLY A 33 -3.83 4.52 -20.03
C GLY A 33 -2.81 3.60 -20.69
N ALA A 34 -1.57 3.62 -20.22
CA ALA A 34 -0.51 2.77 -20.71
C ALA A 34 -0.79 1.29 -20.44
N PHE A 35 -1.26 0.93 -19.24
CA PHE A 35 -1.65 -0.44 -18.92
C PHE A 35 -2.79 -0.94 -19.80
N ALA A 36 -3.81 -0.12 -20.07
CA ALA A 36 -4.87 -0.48 -21.01
C ALA A 36 -4.31 -0.72 -22.42
N PHE A 37 -3.34 0.07 -22.86
CA PHE A 37 -2.65 -0.12 -24.13
C PHE A 37 -1.87 -1.46 -24.16
N PHE A 38 -1.04 -1.76 -23.16
CA PHE A 38 -0.28 -3.01 -23.11
C PHE A 38 -1.20 -4.24 -23.02
N ASP A 39 -2.25 -4.19 -22.18
CA ASP A 39 -3.25 -5.26 -22.09
C ASP A 39 -3.86 -5.56 -23.49
N LEU A 40 -4.18 -4.52 -24.26
CA LEU A 40 -4.72 -4.66 -25.62
C LEU A 40 -3.70 -5.23 -26.61
N VAL A 41 -2.44 -4.77 -26.57
CA VAL A 41 -1.37 -5.27 -27.44
C VAL A 41 -1.12 -6.76 -27.17
N LEU A 42 -0.96 -7.13 -25.89
CA LEU A 42 -0.72 -8.51 -25.48
C LEU A 42 -1.91 -9.41 -25.84
N LEU A 43 -3.15 -8.95 -25.63
CA LEU A 43 -4.36 -9.70 -25.99
C LEU A 43 -4.45 -9.93 -27.50
N ARG A 44 -4.33 -8.86 -28.31
CA ARG A 44 -4.41 -8.98 -29.77
C ARG A 44 -3.32 -9.87 -30.32
N ARG A 45 -2.13 -9.81 -29.75
CA ARG A 45 -1.05 -10.66 -30.17
C ARG A 45 -1.27 -12.13 -29.83
N ARG A 46 -1.70 -12.44 -28.61
CA ARG A 46 -2.06 -13.82 -28.21
C ARG A 46 -3.13 -14.41 -29.13
N ASN A 47 -4.03 -13.56 -29.61
CA ASN A 47 -5.09 -13.93 -30.55
C ASN A 47 -4.67 -13.89 -32.03
N GLY A 48 -3.43 -13.50 -32.35
CA GLY A 48 -2.95 -13.35 -33.73
C GLY A 48 -3.60 -12.21 -34.53
N THR A 49 -4.29 -11.28 -33.86
CA THR A 49 -5.04 -10.17 -34.48
C THR A 49 -4.34 -8.82 -34.39
N LEU A 50 -3.09 -8.78 -33.93
CA LEU A 50 -2.31 -7.54 -33.87
C LEU A 50 -1.99 -7.08 -35.30
N ALA A 51 -2.80 -6.13 -35.80
CA ALA A 51 -2.65 -5.51 -37.10
C ALA A 51 -2.14 -4.08 -36.94
N ALA A 52 -0.99 -3.76 -37.52
CA ALA A 52 -0.52 -2.39 -37.65
C ALA A 52 -0.59 -2.01 -39.13
N GLN A 53 -1.23 -0.88 -39.44
CA GLN A 53 -1.33 -0.40 -40.81
C GLN A 53 0.07 -0.06 -41.32
N VAL A 54 0.54 -0.79 -42.32
CA VAL A 54 1.78 -0.48 -43.03
C VAL A 54 1.37 0.17 -44.34
N SER A 55 1.88 1.37 -44.59
CA SER A 55 1.64 2.13 -45.83
C SER A 55 2.35 1.53 -47.06
N SER A 56 3.17 0.49 -46.88
CA SER A 56 3.89 -0.21 -47.94
C SER A 56 3.63 -1.72 -47.92
N SER A 57 3.34 -2.28 -49.10
CA SER A 57 2.73 -3.60 -49.31
C SER A 57 3.63 -4.83 -49.10
N ARG A 58 4.83 -4.68 -48.52
CA ARG A 58 5.82 -5.79 -48.43
C ARG A 58 6.52 -5.97 -47.09
N ALA A 59 6.24 -5.17 -46.07
CA ALA A 59 6.84 -5.34 -44.75
C ALA A 59 5.77 -5.65 -43.71
N THR A 60 5.95 -6.71 -42.94
CA THR A 60 5.29 -6.85 -41.63
C THR A 60 5.70 -5.65 -40.78
N SER A 61 4.75 -5.03 -40.09
CA SER A 61 5.07 -3.87 -39.24
C SER A 61 6.03 -4.31 -38.14
N ALA A 62 7.06 -3.49 -37.87
CA ALA A 62 8.00 -3.74 -36.78
C ALA A 62 7.27 -3.95 -35.44
N VAL A 63 6.15 -3.27 -35.23
CA VAL A 63 5.30 -3.39 -34.02
C VAL A 63 4.68 -4.80 -33.89
N GLN A 64 4.34 -5.44 -35.00
CA GLN A 64 3.77 -6.79 -35.01
C GLN A 64 4.79 -7.87 -34.71
N SER A 65 6.06 -7.65 -35.07
CA SER A 65 7.14 -8.62 -34.88
C SER A 65 7.83 -8.53 -33.52
N VAL A 66 7.63 -7.45 -32.75
CA VAL A 66 8.19 -7.29 -31.40
C VAL A 66 7.78 -8.47 -30.51
N PRO A 67 8.70 -9.20 -29.84
CA PRO A 67 8.43 -10.30 -28.89
C PRO A 67 7.65 -9.91 -27.62
N THR A 68 7.00 -10.86 -26.92
CA THR A 68 6.09 -10.53 -25.79
C THR A 68 6.90 -10.01 -24.62
N GLU A 69 8.07 -10.60 -24.46
CA GLU A 69 9.11 -10.26 -23.50
C GLU A 69 9.58 -8.81 -23.67
N VAL A 70 9.60 -8.30 -24.91
CA VAL A 70 9.97 -6.90 -25.17
C VAL A 70 8.83 -5.95 -24.79
N TRP A 71 7.57 -6.33 -25.01
CA TRP A 71 6.43 -5.53 -24.53
C TRP A 71 6.39 -5.49 -23.00
N ASP A 72 6.62 -6.63 -22.35
CA ASP A 72 6.68 -6.73 -20.89
C ASP A 72 7.84 -5.86 -20.34
N LEU A 73 9.01 -5.87 -21.00
CA LEU A 73 10.15 -5.03 -20.63
C LEU A 73 9.86 -3.53 -20.80
N VAL A 74 9.20 -3.13 -21.89
CA VAL A 74 8.82 -1.73 -22.12
C VAL A 74 7.81 -1.28 -21.06
N GLN A 75 6.81 -2.11 -20.74
CA GLN A 75 5.86 -1.81 -19.67
C GLN A 75 6.60 -1.65 -18.33
N HIS A 76 7.48 -2.59 -17.99
CA HIS A 76 8.27 -2.54 -16.75
C HIS A 76 9.12 -1.25 -16.66
N LYS A 77 9.78 -0.84 -17.75
CA LYS A 77 10.60 0.38 -17.77
C LYS A 77 9.78 1.66 -17.72
N LEU A 78 8.59 1.66 -18.33
CA LEU A 78 7.67 2.79 -18.21
C LEU A 78 7.21 2.95 -16.75
N VAL A 79 6.87 1.85 -16.09
CA VAL A 79 6.49 1.87 -14.66
C VAL A 79 7.63 2.41 -13.80
N ASP A 80 8.87 1.93 -13.99
CA ASP A 80 10.05 2.45 -13.28
C ASP A 80 10.17 3.97 -13.41
N GLN A 81 10.00 4.49 -14.64
CA GLN A 81 10.12 5.92 -14.91
C GLN A 81 9.04 6.73 -14.19
N GLU A 82 7.79 6.29 -14.28
CA GLU A 82 6.65 7.00 -13.68
C GLU A 82 6.68 6.96 -12.14
N LEU A 83 7.13 5.84 -11.56
CA LEU A 83 7.35 5.70 -10.12
C LEU A 83 8.50 6.60 -9.65
N ARG A 84 9.60 6.67 -10.40
CA ARG A 84 10.72 7.56 -10.06
C ARG A 84 10.33 9.04 -10.12
N GLU A 85 9.53 9.43 -11.10
CA GLU A 85 9.01 10.80 -11.19
C GLU A 85 8.03 11.12 -10.04
N ALA A 86 7.20 10.16 -9.65
CA ALA A 86 6.33 10.29 -8.48
C ALA A 86 7.13 10.45 -7.18
N GLU A 87 8.16 9.62 -6.97
CA GLU A 87 9.06 9.74 -5.82
C GLU A 87 9.72 11.13 -5.75
N ILE A 88 10.28 11.61 -6.87
CA ILE A 88 10.91 12.94 -6.93
C ILE A 88 9.91 14.04 -6.58
N THR A 89 8.71 13.99 -7.17
CA THR A 89 7.64 14.96 -6.92
C THR A 89 7.22 14.95 -5.44
N HIS A 90 7.11 13.75 -4.87
CA HIS A 90 6.73 13.56 -3.49
C HIS A 90 7.78 14.12 -2.52
N VAL A 91 9.05 13.78 -2.73
CA VAL A 91 10.17 14.31 -1.93
C VAL A 91 10.27 15.83 -2.04
N ASP A 92 10.08 16.39 -3.24
CA ASP A 92 10.07 17.84 -3.46
C ASP A 92 8.89 18.53 -2.75
N SER A 93 7.75 17.84 -2.66
CA SER A 93 6.55 18.36 -1.96
C SER A 93 6.79 18.59 -0.47
N LEU A 94 7.69 17.81 0.15
CA LEU A 94 8.07 17.94 1.57
C LEU A 94 9.15 18.99 1.83
N ARG A 95 9.75 19.58 0.79
CA ARG A 95 10.77 20.62 0.94
C ARG A 95 10.11 21.98 1.15
N CYS A 96 10.64 22.76 2.09
CA CYS A 96 10.31 24.17 2.21
C CYS A 96 10.85 24.97 1.01
N GLU A 97 10.34 26.18 0.81
CA GLU A 97 10.69 27.04 -0.33
C GLU A 97 12.22 27.28 -0.44
N ASP A 98 12.90 27.51 0.68
CA ASP A 98 14.35 27.72 0.72
C ASP A 98 15.14 26.47 0.29
N CYS A 99 14.70 25.28 0.72
CA CYS A 99 15.33 24.00 0.34
C CYS A 99 15.00 23.53 -1.09
N ARG A 100 14.06 24.19 -1.78
CA ARG A 100 13.83 23.96 -3.22
C ARG A 100 14.78 24.75 -4.10
N VAL A 101 15.27 25.91 -3.62
CA VAL A 101 16.16 26.79 -4.37
C VAL A 101 17.61 26.31 -4.31
N ASP A 102 18.03 25.76 -3.16
CA ASP A 102 19.35 25.15 -3.03
C ASP A 102 19.37 23.72 -3.59
N ARG A 103 20.24 23.54 -4.60
CA ARG A 103 20.57 22.32 -5.36
C ARG A 103 19.77 21.07 -4.97
N PHE A 104 18.80 20.73 -5.81
CA PHE A 104 18.29 19.37 -5.91
C PHE A 104 19.45 18.42 -6.22
N ASP A 105 19.79 17.53 -5.29
CA ASP A 105 20.50 16.32 -5.64
C ASP A 105 19.45 15.35 -6.20
N PRO A 106 19.47 15.02 -7.51
CA PRO A 106 18.56 14.04 -8.10
C PRO A 106 18.73 12.63 -7.55
N PHE A 107 19.68 12.41 -6.64
CA PHE A 107 19.85 11.18 -5.88
C PHE A 107 19.25 11.24 -4.46
N GLU A 108 18.73 12.39 -4.01
CA GLU A 108 17.96 12.44 -2.77
C GLU A 108 16.64 11.70 -2.95
N MET A 109 16.56 10.56 -2.27
CA MET A 109 15.39 9.68 -2.16
C MET A 109 14.76 9.87 -0.77
N TRP A 110 13.54 9.38 -0.60
CA TRP A 110 12.82 9.41 0.68
C TRP A 110 13.62 8.79 1.83
N SER A 111 14.28 7.65 1.58
CA SER A 111 15.16 6.97 2.54
C SER A 111 16.38 7.80 2.96
N THR A 112 16.75 8.81 2.17
CA THR A 112 17.90 9.69 2.40
C THR A 112 17.46 11.14 2.69
N PHE A 113 16.15 11.39 2.80
CA PHE A 113 15.63 12.75 2.88
C PHE A 113 16.18 13.45 4.12
N PRO A 114 16.96 14.53 3.94
CA PRO A 114 17.65 15.21 5.02
C PRO A 114 16.71 16.16 5.77
N GLY A 115 15.41 15.88 5.86
CA GLY A 115 14.43 16.68 6.62
C GLY A 115 14.88 16.97 8.05
N TRP A 116 15.76 16.13 8.58
CA TRP A 116 16.46 16.27 9.87
C TRP A 116 17.37 17.51 9.97
N GLY A 117 17.80 18.11 8.85
CA GLY A 117 18.68 19.27 8.79
C GLY A 117 17.98 20.63 8.64
N CYS A 118 16.68 20.64 8.32
CA CYS A 118 15.89 21.86 8.14
C CYS A 118 14.55 21.73 8.87
N THR A 119 14.32 22.58 9.89
CA THR A 119 13.10 22.51 10.71
C THR A 119 11.81 22.68 9.89
N ALA A 120 11.80 23.53 8.87
CA ALA A 120 10.62 23.71 8.03
C ALA A 120 10.28 22.46 7.20
N CYS A 121 11.29 21.76 6.66
CA CYS A 121 11.08 20.49 5.97
C CYS A 121 10.66 19.37 6.94
N TYR A 122 11.17 19.40 8.17
CA TYR A 122 10.75 18.48 9.22
C TYR A 122 9.28 18.67 9.58
N ASP A 123 8.81 19.92 9.71
CA ASP A 123 7.41 20.21 10.03
C ASP A 123 6.44 19.70 8.95
N GLU A 124 6.80 19.82 7.67
CA GLU A 124 6.04 19.24 6.55
C GLU A 124 6.02 17.70 6.60
N LEU A 125 7.18 17.08 6.89
CA LEU A 125 7.30 15.63 7.05
C LEU A 125 6.45 15.11 8.22
N VAL A 126 6.44 15.81 9.35
CA VAL A 126 5.62 15.45 10.53
C VAL A 126 4.13 15.69 10.29
N SER A 127 3.78 16.68 9.46
CA SER A 127 2.39 16.95 9.10
C SER A 127 1.85 16.00 8.03
N PHE A 128 2.70 15.11 7.50
CA PHE A 128 2.34 14.21 6.43
C PHE A 128 1.31 13.16 6.88
N ALA A 129 0.06 13.33 6.43
CA ALA A 129 -1.06 12.48 6.82
C ALA A 129 -1.15 11.13 6.07
N GLY A 130 -0.23 10.83 5.15
CA GLY A 130 -0.28 9.62 4.32
C GLY A 130 -1.59 9.49 3.55
N PHE A 131 -2.24 8.33 3.68
CA PHE A 131 -3.56 8.03 3.09
C PHE A 131 -4.74 8.50 3.95
N SER A 132 -4.50 9.21 5.05
CA SER A 132 -5.57 9.89 5.81
C SER A 132 -6.08 11.14 5.09
N ASP A 133 -5.31 11.66 4.12
CA ASP A 133 -5.80 12.68 3.19
C ASP A 133 -6.84 12.08 2.21
N LYS A 134 -8.02 12.69 2.15
CA LYS A 134 -9.15 12.18 1.34
C LYS A 134 -8.84 12.11 -0.16
N THR A 135 -8.00 13.02 -0.68
CA THR A 135 -7.66 13.06 -2.10
C THR A 135 -6.78 11.88 -2.46
N ARG A 136 -5.73 11.64 -1.65
CA ARG A 136 -4.86 10.47 -1.81
C ARG A 136 -5.60 9.16 -1.58
N GLU A 137 -6.47 9.11 -0.58
CA GLU A 137 -7.31 7.95 -0.32
C GLU A 137 -8.17 7.59 -1.54
N GLN A 138 -8.84 8.58 -2.15
CA GLN A 138 -9.67 8.35 -3.34
C GLN A 138 -8.85 7.90 -4.56
N ALA A 139 -7.64 8.47 -4.74
CA ALA A 139 -6.72 8.04 -5.78
C ALA A 139 -6.28 6.59 -5.58
N LEU A 140 -5.89 6.22 -4.35
CA LEU A 140 -5.51 4.86 -3.99
C LEU A 140 -6.67 3.89 -4.18
N ARG A 141 -7.88 4.24 -3.75
CA ARG A 141 -9.09 3.42 -3.98
C ARG A 141 -9.34 3.19 -5.47
N THR A 142 -9.09 4.20 -6.30
CA THR A 142 -9.23 4.06 -7.77
C THR A 142 -8.21 3.09 -8.35
N LEU A 143 -6.96 3.16 -7.90
CA LEU A 143 -5.92 2.18 -8.24
C LEU A 143 -6.30 0.77 -7.78
N LEU A 144 -6.66 0.58 -6.51
CA LEU A 144 -6.94 -0.74 -5.94
C LEU A 144 -8.16 -1.42 -6.59
N ARG A 145 -9.17 -0.64 -6.98
CA ARG A 145 -10.33 -1.13 -7.75
C ARG A 145 -9.91 -1.82 -9.05
N ARG A 146 -8.87 -1.33 -9.74
CA ARG A 146 -8.35 -1.96 -10.98
C ARG A 146 -7.84 -3.38 -10.76
N PHE A 147 -7.31 -3.65 -9.56
CA PHE A 147 -6.80 -4.98 -9.16
C PHE A 147 -7.82 -5.79 -8.37
N ARG A 148 -9.04 -5.25 -8.15
CA ARG A 148 -10.08 -5.82 -7.30
C ARG A 148 -9.57 -6.09 -5.89
N LEU A 149 -8.92 -5.08 -5.33
CA LEU A 149 -8.39 -5.02 -3.98
C LEU A 149 -9.01 -3.81 -3.26
N ALA A 150 -8.80 -3.74 -1.94
CA ALA A 150 -9.27 -2.66 -1.09
C ALA A 150 -8.23 -2.30 -0.03
N LEU A 151 -8.50 -1.18 0.63
CA LEU A 151 -7.75 -0.67 1.76
C LEU A 151 -8.61 -0.87 3.02
N PRO A 152 -8.25 -1.78 3.94
CA PRO A 152 -9.00 -1.98 5.19
C PRO A 152 -9.03 -0.73 6.06
N THR A 153 -7.91 -0.02 6.14
CA THR A 153 -7.73 1.16 6.98
C THR A 153 -6.73 2.10 6.32
N THR A 154 -6.95 3.41 6.47
CA THR A 154 -6.02 4.46 6.01
C THR A 154 -4.86 4.66 6.98
N THR A 155 -4.93 4.06 8.17
CA THR A 155 -3.87 4.17 9.18
C THR A 155 -2.71 3.25 8.85
N SER A 156 -1.54 3.82 8.65
CA SER A 156 -0.32 3.03 8.41
C SER A 156 0.16 2.33 9.68
N ILE A 157 0.71 1.13 9.51
CA ILE A 157 1.38 0.37 10.56
C ILE A 157 2.80 0.91 10.73
N ARG A 158 3.21 1.22 11.96
CA ARG A 158 4.52 1.80 12.27
C ARG A 158 5.52 0.74 12.75
N SER A 159 6.79 0.93 12.38
CA SER A 159 7.94 0.11 12.77
C SER A 159 8.17 0.19 14.30
N THR A 160 8.17 1.40 14.84
CA THR A 160 8.33 1.64 16.29
C THR A 160 6.98 1.68 17.01
N SER A 161 6.84 0.88 18.08
CA SER A 161 5.70 0.94 19.01
C SER A 161 6.01 1.72 20.28
N ASP A 162 7.26 2.14 20.45
CA ASP A 162 7.74 2.70 21.71
C ASP A 162 7.23 4.13 21.87
N LEU A 163 6.67 4.35 23.06
CA LEU A 163 6.26 5.62 23.65
C LEU A 163 7.50 6.52 23.89
N GLU A 164 8.30 6.77 22.87
CA GLU A 164 9.23 7.90 22.92
C GLU A 164 8.39 9.17 23.13
N PRO A 165 8.72 10.06 24.10
CA PRO A 165 7.78 11.05 24.66
C PRO A 165 7.36 12.17 23.70
N TRP A 166 7.73 12.09 22.42
CA TRP A 166 7.58 13.17 21.47
C TRP A 166 6.45 12.84 20.49
N PRO A 167 5.28 13.49 20.61
CA PRO A 167 4.11 13.23 19.75
C PRO A 167 4.35 13.56 18.26
N LEU A 168 5.49 14.18 17.92
CA LEU A 168 5.82 14.65 16.58
C LEU A 168 6.61 13.63 15.74
N GLN A 169 7.31 12.67 16.33
CA GLN A 169 8.09 11.66 15.56
C GLN A 169 7.21 10.61 14.88
N ALA A 170 5.98 10.46 15.35
CA ALA A 170 5.09 9.38 14.98
C ALA A 170 4.56 9.50 13.53
N CYS A 171 4.41 10.71 13.00
CA CYS A 171 3.84 10.96 11.67
C CYS A 171 4.87 11.00 10.54
N ALA A 172 6.15 11.15 10.90
CA ALA A 172 7.28 11.30 9.98
C ALA A 172 8.06 10.00 9.74
N ASP A 173 7.68 8.88 10.37
CA ASP A 173 8.41 7.62 10.23
C ASP A 173 8.38 7.14 8.77
N PRO A 174 9.53 7.12 8.05
CA PRO A 174 9.57 6.60 6.70
C PRO A 174 9.29 5.10 6.68
N GLU A 175 9.55 4.39 7.79
CA GLU A 175 9.29 2.97 7.95
C GLU A 175 7.86 2.75 8.41
N THR A 176 6.92 2.90 7.47
CA THR A 176 5.53 2.48 7.67
C THR A 176 5.10 1.46 6.63
N ALA A 177 4.15 0.61 7.02
CA ALA A 177 3.54 -0.39 6.16
C ALA A 177 2.04 -0.15 6.03
N THR A 178 1.50 -0.36 4.83
CA THR A 178 0.07 -0.32 4.56
C THR A 178 -0.44 -1.73 4.28
N MET A 179 -1.55 -2.11 4.91
CA MET A 179 -2.22 -3.36 4.58
C MET A 179 -3.13 -3.19 3.37
N LEU A 180 -3.02 -4.12 2.42
CA LEU A 180 -3.93 -4.24 1.28
C LEU A 180 -4.72 -5.53 1.41
N SER A 181 -6.02 -5.49 1.14
CA SER A 181 -6.89 -6.64 1.29
C SER A 181 -7.72 -6.93 0.06
N LEU A 182 -8.43 -8.06 0.11
CA LEU A 182 -9.57 -8.27 -0.74
C LEU A 182 -10.68 -7.27 -0.41
N PRO A 183 -11.51 -6.89 -1.40
CA PRO A 183 -12.66 -6.02 -1.16
C PRO A 183 -13.72 -6.77 -0.35
N SER A 184 -14.45 -6.00 0.45
CA SER A 184 -15.62 -6.51 1.16
C SER A 184 -16.77 -6.79 0.18
N PRO A 185 -17.70 -7.71 0.49
CA PRO A 185 -18.95 -7.84 -0.26
C PRO A 185 -19.63 -6.50 -0.56
N VAL A 186 -20.20 -6.41 -1.77
CA VAL A 186 -20.82 -5.19 -2.32
C VAL A 186 -22.09 -4.84 -1.53
N GLY A 187 -22.14 -3.64 -0.95
CA GLY A 187 -23.36 -3.07 -0.34
C GLY A 187 -23.21 -2.60 1.11
N SER A 188 -22.11 -2.93 1.77
CA SER A 188 -21.76 -2.43 3.11
C SER A 188 -20.92 -1.15 3.01
N SER A 189 -21.06 -0.26 4.00
CA SER A 189 -20.40 1.05 4.11
C SER A 189 -18.89 1.01 3.89
N ASP A 190 -18.26 2.18 3.73
CA ASP A 190 -16.82 2.33 3.44
C ASP A 190 -15.86 1.66 4.44
N ASP A 191 -16.36 1.16 5.58
CA ASP A 191 -15.64 0.38 6.57
C ASP A 191 -16.42 -0.90 6.94
N VAL A 192 -16.03 -2.05 6.36
CA VAL A 192 -16.75 -3.34 6.55
C VAL A 192 -15.87 -4.38 7.21
N PHE A 193 -14.56 -4.24 7.07
CA PHE A 193 -13.62 -5.11 7.75
C PHE A 193 -13.37 -4.64 9.18
N GLY A 194 -13.72 -3.38 9.49
CA GLY A 194 -13.68 -2.78 10.80
C GLY A 194 -14.87 -3.21 11.67
N VAL A 195 -14.55 -3.72 12.85
CA VAL A 195 -15.45 -3.79 13.98
C VAL A 195 -15.12 -2.60 14.87
N HIS A 196 -16.04 -1.64 14.89
CA HIS A 196 -15.91 -0.39 15.66
C HIS A 196 -16.69 -0.53 16.95
N ALA A 197 -16.02 -0.29 18.07
CA ALA A 197 -16.64 -0.21 19.37
C ALA A 197 -16.17 1.08 20.04
N GLY A 198 -17.11 2.00 20.28
CA GLY A 198 -16.85 3.20 21.06
C GLY A 198 -16.58 2.85 22.52
N CYS A 199 -15.55 3.46 23.10
CA CYS A 199 -15.29 3.35 24.52
C CYS A 199 -16.36 4.10 25.31
N GLY A 200 -16.97 3.41 26.27
CA GLY A 200 -17.87 3.99 27.23
C GLY A 200 -17.06 4.76 28.25
N GLY A 201 -17.08 6.10 28.18
CA GLY A 201 -16.50 6.93 29.24
C GLY A 201 -17.25 6.77 30.57
N ASP A 202 -16.95 7.62 31.55
CA ASP A 202 -17.48 7.52 32.93
C ASP A 202 -19.02 7.41 33.07
N VAL A 203 -19.77 7.78 32.03
CA VAL A 203 -21.23 7.91 32.05
C VAL A 203 -21.93 6.93 31.10
N ARG A 204 -21.20 6.14 30.30
CA ARG A 204 -21.77 5.22 29.31
C ARG A 204 -21.07 3.86 29.37
N PRO A 205 -21.80 2.74 29.22
CA PRO A 205 -21.16 1.44 29.09
C PRO A 205 -20.38 1.35 27.77
N ASP A 206 -19.31 0.55 27.75
CA ASP A 206 -18.55 0.24 26.53
C ASP A 206 -19.44 -0.41 25.47
N ALA A 207 -19.29 0.01 24.22
CA ALA A 207 -19.91 -0.67 23.11
C ALA A 207 -19.25 -2.05 22.92
N GLN A 208 -20.06 -3.05 22.53
CA GLN A 208 -19.58 -4.39 22.21
C GLN A 208 -20.13 -4.80 20.86
N ALA A 209 -19.29 -5.46 20.06
CA ALA A 209 -19.68 -6.02 18.79
C ALA A 209 -19.17 -7.47 18.70
N VAL A 210 -20.06 -8.36 18.30
CA VAL A 210 -19.77 -9.78 18.09
C VAL A 210 -20.19 -10.10 16.67
N VAL A 211 -19.25 -10.60 15.87
CA VAL A 211 -19.44 -10.82 14.43
C VAL A 211 -18.97 -12.23 14.08
N ASP A 212 -19.79 -12.96 13.35
CA ASP A 212 -19.40 -14.25 12.77
C ASP A 212 -18.47 -14.02 11.59
N VAL A 213 -17.38 -14.79 11.52
CA VAL A 213 -16.36 -14.63 10.49
C VAL A 213 -16.36 -15.84 9.56
N ASP A 214 -16.50 -15.58 8.26
CA ASP A 214 -16.15 -16.54 7.21
C ASP A 214 -14.73 -16.27 6.70
N ILE A 215 -13.89 -17.31 6.73
CA ILE A 215 -12.46 -17.28 6.38
C ILE A 215 -12.25 -17.76 4.93
N SER A 216 -13.34 -17.91 4.16
CA SER A 216 -13.29 -18.31 2.76
C SER A 216 -12.51 -17.30 1.91
N VAL A 217 -11.61 -17.82 1.05
CA VAL A 217 -10.78 -17.01 0.16
C VAL A 217 -11.26 -17.22 -1.28
N PRO A 218 -11.63 -16.15 -2.00
CA PRO A 218 -12.11 -16.27 -3.37
C PRO A 218 -11.00 -16.74 -4.32
N GLU A 219 -11.39 -17.42 -5.39
CA GLU A 219 -10.46 -17.83 -6.45
C GLU A 219 -9.74 -16.62 -7.05
N GLY A 220 -8.46 -16.83 -7.36
CA GLY A 220 -7.61 -15.80 -7.94
C GLY A 220 -7.11 -14.74 -6.94
N ALA A 221 -7.40 -14.85 -5.64
CA ALA A 221 -7.00 -13.83 -4.64
C ALA A 221 -5.49 -13.56 -4.67
N THR A 222 -4.66 -14.60 -4.61
CA THR A 222 -3.20 -14.47 -4.66
C THR A 222 -2.72 -13.82 -5.95
N GLN A 223 -3.31 -14.19 -7.10
CA GLN A 223 -2.94 -13.57 -8.39
C GLN A 223 -3.25 -12.07 -8.42
N ARG A 224 -4.30 -11.59 -7.74
CA ARG A 224 -4.61 -10.14 -7.68
C ARG A 224 -3.51 -9.37 -6.96
N PHE A 225 -3.06 -9.87 -5.81
CA PHE A 225 -1.96 -9.28 -5.06
C PHE A 225 -0.65 -9.37 -5.84
N HIS A 226 -0.34 -10.53 -6.43
CA HIS A 226 0.86 -10.70 -7.24
C HIS A 226 0.87 -9.74 -8.43
N ARG A 227 -0.27 -9.57 -9.11
CA ARG A 227 -0.40 -8.64 -10.23
C ARG A 227 -0.18 -7.20 -9.79
N LEU A 228 -0.80 -6.76 -8.69
CA LEU A 228 -0.59 -5.42 -8.15
C LEU A 228 0.89 -5.15 -7.88
N VAL A 229 1.53 -6.05 -7.12
CA VAL A 229 2.91 -5.89 -6.68
C VAL A 229 3.87 -5.94 -7.87
N SER A 230 3.65 -6.87 -8.80
CA SER A 230 4.49 -7.01 -9.99
C SER A 230 4.30 -5.86 -10.98
N ASP A 231 3.07 -5.38 -11.18
CA ASP A 231 2.77 -4.34 -12.17
C ASP A 231 3.22 -2.96 -11.67
N LEU A 232 3.22 -2.72 -10.35
CA LEU A 232 3.54 -1.41 -9.74
C LEU A 232 4.80 -1.41 -8.88
N HIS A 233 5.59 -2.48 -8.93
CA HIS A 233 6.87 -2.64 -8.21
C HIS A 233 6.76 -2.34 -6.70
N LEU A 234 5.67 -2.75 -6.08
CA LEU A 234 5.45 -2.49 -4.65
C LEU A 234 6.46 -3.27 -3.80
N GLN A 235 6.97 -2.65 -2.75
CA GLN A 235 7.89 -3.30 -1.83
C GLN A 235 7.07 -4.07 -0.77
N LEU A 236 7.11 -5.39 -0.85
CA LEU A 236 6.44 -6.28 0.10
C LEU A 236 7.20 -6.32 1.41
N VAL A 237 6.47 -6.26 2.51
CA VAL A 237 7.04 -6.41 3.85
C VAL A 237 6.21 -7.38 4.68
N ASP A 238 6.88 -8.19 5.50
CA ASP A 238 6.18 -8.97 6.52
C ASP A 238 6.02 -8.15 7.80
N VAL A 239 4.80 -8.21 8.35
CA VAL A 239 4.40 -7.51 9.56
C VAL A 239 3.54 -8.45 10.41
N ALA A 240 4.02 -8.79 11.60
CA ALA A 240 3.28 -9.56 12.59
C ALA A 240 3.80 -9.27 14.01
N ASP A 241 2.90 -8.90 14.92
CA ASP A 241 3.20 -8.75 16.36
C ASP A 241 3.10 -10.07 17.12
N GLY A 242 2.62 -11.13 16.45
CA GLY A 242 2.45 -12.46 17.01
C GLY A 242 1.49 -13.31 16.19
N LEU A 243 1.18 -14.48 16.74
CA LEU A 243 0.26 -15.45 16.14
C LEU A 243 -0.86 -15.75 17.12
N ILE A 244 -2.11 -15.55 16.69
CA ILE A 244 -3.28 -16.02 17.42
C ILE A 244 -3.54 -17.45 16.96
N ALA A 245 -3.39 -18.41 17.87
CA ALA A 245 -3.63 -19.82 17.61
C ALA A 245 -4.38 -20.44 18.79
N HIS A 246 -5.22 -21.44 18.51
CA HIS A 246 -5.91 -22.18 19.57
C HIS A 246 -4.93 -22.93 20.46
N GLU A 247 -5.17 -22.87 21.76
CA GLU A 247 -4.44 -23.63 22.77
C GLU A 247 -4.45 -25.13 22.44
N GLY A 248 -3.32 -25.81 22.63
CA GLY A 248 -3.14 -27.22 22.25
C GLY A 248 -2.85 -27.47 20.76
N SER A 249 -2.83 -26.42 19.92
CA SER A 249 -2.29 -26.56 18.57
C SER A 249 -0.75 -26.53 18.58
N LYS A 250 -0.13 -27.24 17.63
CA LYS A 250 1.33 -27.18 17.40
C LYS A 250 1.86 -25.76 17.14
N GLN A 251 0.97 -24.87 16.72
CA GLN A 251 1.28 -23.46 16.46
C GLN A 251 1.28 -22.64 17.76
N ALA A 252 0.36 -22.93 18.70
CA ALA A 252 0.35 -22.31 20.02
C ALA A 252 1.58 -22.67 20.86
N GLU A 253 2.07 -23.92 20.77
CA GLU A 253 3.32 -24.36 21.43
C GLU A 253 4.57 -23.61 20.94
N ARG A 254 4.53 -23.04 19.73
CA ARG A 254 5.61 -22.25 19.14
C ARG A 254 5.44 -20.74 19.36
N GLY A 255 4.25 -20.29 19.73
CA GLY A 255 3.92 -18.89 19.95
C GLY A 255 4.34 -18.43 21.34
N SER A 256 5.64 -18.19 21.56
CA SER A 256 6.09 -17.55 22.79
C SER A 256 5.71 -16.06 22.78
N GLU A 257 4.92 -15.64 23.78
CA GLU A 257 4.60 -14.26 24.18
C GLU A 257 4.41 -13.23 23.04
N THR A 258 3.15 -12.82 22.80
CA THR A 258 2.80 -11.55 22.13
C THR A 258 3.32 -10.36 22.98
N ARG A 259 4.63 -10.13 22.97
CA ARG A 259 5.22 -8.88 23.46
C ARG A 259 5.36 -7.96 22.25
N ARG A 260 4.85 -6.74 22.38
CA ARG A 260 5.18 -5.61 21.49
C ARG A 260 6.70 -5.39 21.59
N LYS A 261 7.47 -6.13 20.80
CA LYS A 261 8.85 -5.77 20.47
C LYS A 261 8.77 -4.78 19.31
N GLU A 262 9.79 -3.94 19.20
CA GLU A 262 10.05 -3.12 18.00
C GLU A 262 9.74 -3.94 16.74
N ARG A 263 8.82 -3.46 15.89
CA ARG A 263 8.47 -4.16 14.66
C ARG A 263 9.60 -3.89 13.69
N LYS A 264 10.15 -4.95 13.10
CA LYS A 264 11.07 -4.81 11.96
C LYS A 264 10.33 -5.28 10.73
N PHE A 265 10.23 -4.40 9.74
CA PHE A 265 9.65 -4.76 8.46
C PHE A 265 10.68 -5.52 7.65
N GLU A 266 10.47 -6.82 7.51
CA GLU A 266 11.32 -7.68 6.71
C GLU A 266 10.83 -7.66 5.27
N GLU A 267 11.68 -7.25 4.34
CA GLU A 267 11.35 -7.28 2.92
C GLU A 267 11.12 -8.72 2.44
N VAL A 268 10.02 -8.93 1.72
CA VAL A 268 9.64 -10.25 1.21
C VAL A 268 9.77 -10.27 -0.30
N PRO A 269 10.59 -11.16 -0.90
CA PRO A 269 10.64 -11.30 -2.34
C PRO A 269 9.27 -11.66 -2.92
N LEU A 270 8.92 -11.14 -4.09
CA LEU A 270 7.63 -11.44 -4.75
C LEU A 270 7.35 -12.95 -4.90
N ALA A 271 8.39 -13.76 -5.15
CA ALA A 271 8.28 -15.21 -5.23
C ALA A 271 7.81 -15.89 -3.93
N GLN A 272 7.95 -15.20 -2.80
CA GLN A 272 7.52 -15.64 -1.47
C GLN A 272 6.22 -14.96 -1.01
N LEU A 273 5.57 -14.15 -1.85
CA LEU A 273 4.29 -13.51 -1.56
C LEU A 273 3.26 -14.55 -1.13
N LYS A 274 2.78 -14.40 0.11
CA LYS A 274 1.77 -15.27 0.72
C LYS A 274 0.73 -14.40 1.45
N PRO A 275 -0.37 -14.01 0.78
CA PRO A 275 -1.47 -13.33 1.43
C PRO A 275 -2.03 -14.23 2.52
N ARG A 276 -2.45 -13.62 3.63
CA ARG A 276 -2.96 -14.34 4.79
C ARG A 276 -3.98 -13.51 5.54
N TRP A 277 -4.78 -14.19 6.37
CA TRP A 277 -5.66 -13.51 7.31
C TRP A 277 -4.83 -12.79 8.37
N LYS A 278 -5.12 -11.50 8.57
CA LYS A 278 -4.52 -10.65 9.59
C LYS A 278 -5.62 -9.96 10.37
N LEU A 279 -5.49 -9.97 11.69
CA LEU A 279 -6.25 -9.14 12.60
C LEU A 279 -5.39 -7.93 12.95
N ILE A 280 -5.86 -6.73 12.61
CA ILE A 280 -5.25 -5.46 12.97
C ILE A 280 -6.14 -4.83 14.04
N ASN A 281 -5.56 -4.31 15.11
CA ASN A 281 -6.26 -3.46 16.07
C ASN A 281 -5.56 -2.11 16.13
N ILE A 282 -6.32 -1.04 15.91
CA ILE A 282 -5.85 0.33 15.96
C ILE A 282 -6.68 1.04 17.03
N ALA A 283 -5.99 1.60 18.03
CA ALA A 283 -6.57 2.52 18.98
C ALA A 283 -6.07 3.93 18.65
N GLN A 284 -6.98 4.87 18.44
CA GLN A 284 -6.66 6.27 18.21
C GLN A 284 -7.18 7.11 19.37
N THR A 285 -6.33 8.01 19.87
CA THR A 285 -6.70 9.02 20.85
C THR A 285 -6.68 10.37 20.14
N THR A 286 -7.82 11.03 20.04
CA THR A 286 -7.90 12.43 19.61
C THR A 286 -7.74 13.32 20.84
N TRP A 287 -6.68 14.13 20.86
CA TRP A 287 -6.39 15.11 21.91
C TRP A 287 -6.89 16.51 21.51
#